data_AF-A0A816YE51-F1
#
_entry.id   AF-A0A816YE51-F1
#
_cell.length_a   1.000
_cell.length_b   1.000
_cell.length_c   1.000
_cell.angle_alpha   90.00
_cell.angle_beta   90.00
_cell.angle_gamma   90.00
#
_symmetry.space_group_name_H-M   'P 1'
#
loop_
_entity.id
_entity.type
_entity.pdbx_description
1 polymer ?
#
loop_
_entity_poly.entity_id
_entity_poly.type
_entity_poly.pdbx_seq_one_letter_code
_entity_poly.pdbx_strand_id
1 'polypeptide(L)'
;MSSQRLGISEIGVSYPDDTFGDESMSGLPFIFVERYILQYSDTIDDALSFIADVKRTCHLILGVADGNLGTARMIQYSHSKVNFFDDQNLQPLADWHPRIPNAIYSGMDWLCPSRQFKLYTAITEQYGQITPESSIKNITAYVKTGDLHVGVYDLTDNVMYVANARGTNEQGPLEAYKRQFVKVDLNIEFARQR
;
A
#
# COMPACT_ATOMS: atom_id res chain seq x y z
N MET A 1 1.32 3.75 -9.19
CA MET A 1 1.52 2.57 -10.07
C MET A 1 2.20 2.97 -11.37
N SER A 2 2.86 2.04 -12.05
CA SER A 2 3.66 2.26 -13.27
C SER A 2 3.04 1.60 -14.51
N SER A 3 3.57 1.92 -15.69
CA SER A 3 3.22 1.23 -16.95
C SER A 3 3.62 -0.24 -16.98
N GLN A 4 4.51 -0.65 -16.09
CA GLN A 4 4.92 -2.05 -15.89
C GLN A 4 4.01 -2.80 -14.91
N ARG A 5 2.88 -2.19 -14.50
CA ARG A 5 1.94 -2.75 -13.52
C ARG A 5 2.53 -2.98 -12.14
N LEU A 6 3.55 -2.19 -11.78
CA LEU A 6 4.03 -2.11 -10.41
C LEU A 6 3.19 -1.13 -9.62
N GLY A 7 2.79 -1.53 -8.41
CA GLY A 7 2.15 -0.68 -7.41
C GLY A 7 3.11 -0.43 -6.26
N ILE A 8 3.05 0.78 -5.69
CA ILE A 8 3.70 1.09 -4.42
C ILE A 8 2.74 1.88 -3.54
N SER A 9 2.80 1.63 -2.24
CA SER A 9 2.12 2.40 -1.21
C SER A 9 2.96 2.43 0.06
N GLU A 10 2.71 3.43 0.89
CA GLU A 10 3.46 3.68 2.11
C GLU A 10 2.56 3.98 3.30
N ILE A 11 3.04 3.61 4.48
CA ILE A 11 2.48 3.98 5.78
C ILE A 11 3.62 4.51 6.64
N GLY A 12 3.46 5.72 7.17
CA GLY A 12 4.35 6.27 8.19
C GLY A 12 4.20 5.52 9.51
N VAL A 13 5.31 5.18 10.16
CA VAL A 13 5.30 4.44 11.43
C VAL A 13 5.56 5.39 12.59
N SER A 14 4.55 5.58 13.42
CA SER A 14 4.65 6.39 14.64
C SER A 14 4.91 5.53 15.88
N TYR A 15 4.56 4.24 15.83
CA TYR A 15 4.72 3.29 16.92
C TYR A 15 5.58 2.09 16.49
N PRO A 16 6.89 2.28 16.29
CA PRO A 16 7.81 1.18 16.05
C PRO A 16 7.99 0.33 17.32
N ASP A 17 8.36 -0.94 17.16
CA ASP A 17 8.97 -1.74 18.24
C ASP A 17 10.50 -1.77 18.09
N ASP A 18 11.18 -2.43 19.03
CA ASP A 18 12.64 -2.60 19.03
C ASP A 18 13.16 -3.36 17.78
N THR A 19 12.27 -3.97 17.00
CA THR A 19 12.65 -4.67 15.78
C THR A 19 12.72 -3.74 14.56
N PHE A 20 12.24 -2.49 14.63
CA PHE A 20 12.10 -1.63 13.46
C PHE A 20 13.39 -0.96 12.99
N GLY A 21 14.35 -0.76 13.89
CA GLY A 21 15.58 -0.01 13.62
C GLY A 21 15.43 1.47 13.97
N ASP A 22 16.33 2.28 13.42
CA ASP A 22 16.48 3.71 13.72
C ASP A 22 16.15 4.58 12.50
N GLU A 23 16.00 5.88 12.74
CA GLU A 23 15.87 6.92 11.72
C GLU A 23 17.17 7.71 11.53
N SER A 24 17.26 8.41 10.40
CA SER A 24 18.37 9.29 10.04
C SER A 24 17.92 10.33 9.02
N MET A 25 18.49 11.54 9.12
CA MET A 25 18.33 12.58 8.10
C MET A 25 19.32 12.42 6.94
N SER A 26 20.17 11.38 6.96
CA SER A 26 21.19 11.12 5.94
C SER A 26 20.78 9.92 5.08
N GLY A 27 20.35 10.18 3.85
CA GLY A 27 19.95 9.16 2.89
C GLY A 27 19.14 9.76 1.74
N LEU A 28 18.55 8.90 0.90
CA LEU A 28 17.59 9.31 -0.12
C LEU A 28 16.20 9.44 0.54
N PRO A 29 15.54 10.61 0.47
CA PRO A 29 14.17 10.75 0.95
C PRO A 29 13.24 9.74 0.26
N PHE A 30 12.37 9.11 1.06
CA PHE A 30 11.55 7.97 0.62
C PHE A 30 10.69 8.26 -0.63
N ILE A 31 10.19 9.49 -0.78
CA ILE A 31 9.41 9.89 -1.96
C ILE A 31 10.21 9.70 -3.26
N PHE A 32 11.53 9.92 -3.23
CA PHE A 32 12.38 9.67 -4.38
C PHE A 32 12.66 8.18 -4.59
N VAL A 33 12.64 7.37 -3.53
CA VAL A 33 12.70 5.91 -3.64
C VAL A 33 11.45 5.39 -4.34
N GLU A 34 10.26 5.81 -3.90
CA GLU A 34 9.00 5.39 -4.50
C GLU A 34 8.86 5.83 -5.95
N ARG A 35 9.25 7.09 -6.23
CA ARG A 35 9.28 7.60 -7.59
C ARG A 35 10.24 6.80 -8.47
N TYR A 36 11.43 6.46 -7.96
CA TYR A 36 12.40 5.68 -8.73
C TYR A 36 11.80 4.33 -9.15
N ILE A 37 11.16 3.63 -8.20
CA ILE A 37 10.51 2.34 -8.46
C ILE A 37 9.45 2.47 -9.55
N LEU A 38 8.55 3.46 -9.42
CA LEU A 38 7.49 3.64 -10.41
C LEU A 38 7.97 4.11 -11.79
N GLN A 39 9.17 4.71 -11.88
CA GLN A 39 9.70 5.25 -13.14
C GLN A 39 10.71 4.33 -13.84
N TYR A 40 11.46 3.54 -13.08
CA TYR A 40 12.66 2.87 -13.58
C TYR A 40 12.71 1.37 -13.28
N SER A 41 11.87 0.84 -12.39
CA SER A 41 11.81 -0.61 -12.15
C SER A 41 10.87 -1.27 -13.17
N ASP A 42 11.33 -2.36 -13.77
CA ASP A 42 10.52 -3.17 -14.68
C ASP A 42 9.83 -4.33 -13.97
N THR A 43 10.45 -4.84 -12.90
CA THR A 43 9.93 -5.96 -12.10
C THR A 43 9.91 -5.65 -10.61
N ILE A 44 9.19 -6.47 -9.84
CA ILE A 44 9.27 -6.40 -8.38
C ILE A 44 10.71 -6.62 -7.88
N ASP A 45 11.47 -7.54 -8.49
CA ASP A 45 12.84 -7.84 -8.06
C ASP A 45 13.79 -6.65 -8.24
N ASP A 46 13.62 -5.85 -9.30
CA ASP A 46 14.35 -4.59 -9.48
C ASP A 46 14.04 -3.60 -8.36
N ALA A 47 12.75 -3.48 -8.02
CA ALA A 47 12.30 -2.59 -6.96
C ALA A 47 12.84 -3.03 -5.59
N LEU A 48 12.76 -4.31 -5.26
CA LEU A 48 13.26 -4.84 -3.97
C LEU A 48 14.78 -4.71 -3.87
N SER A 49 15.51 -4.98 -4.96
CA SER A 49 16.97 -4.81 -5.01
C SER A 49 17.37 -3.35 -4.77
N PHE A 50 16.69 -2.42 -5.43
CA PHE A 50 16.93 -0.98 -5.21
C PHE A 50 16.63 -0.55 -3.76
N ILE A 51 15.53 -1.02 -3.18
CA ILE A 51 15.18 -0.72 -1.78
C ILE A 51 16.20 -1.32 -0.81
N ALA A 52 16.75 -2.50 -1.09
CA ALA A 52 17.77 -3.13 -0.25
C ALA A 52 19.05 -2.28 -0.19
N ASP A 53 19.47 -1.74 -1.33
CA ASP A 53 20.76 -1.04 -1.47
C ASP A 53 20.71 0.44 -1.09
N VAL A 54 19.55 1.11 -1.22
CA VAL A 54 19.46 2.55 -0.99
C VAL A 54 19.71 2.92 0.48
N LYS A 55 20.35 4.07 0.72
CA LYS A 55 20.47 4.64 2.07
C LYS A 55 19.13 5.26 2.46
N ARG A 56 18.39 4.59 3.35
CA ARG A 56 17.05 4.96 3.82
C ARG A 56 17.13 5.94 4.99
N THR A 57 16.01 6.59 5.30
CA THR A 57 15.95 7.71 6.26
C THR A 57 14.98 7.51 7.41
N CYS A 58 13.73 7.13 7.15
CA CYS A 58 12.66 7.19 8.16
C CYS A 58 11.93 5.85 8.31
N HIS A 59 11.12 5.73 9.35
CA HIS A 59 10.31 4.53 9.60
C HIS A 59 9.07 4.49 8.71
N LEU A 60 9.03 3.53 7.80
CA LEU A 60 7.91 3.30 6.89
C LEU A 60 7.59 1.80 6.81
N ILE A 61 6.33 1.51 6.54
CA ILE A 61 5.92 0.24 5.96
C ILE A 61 5.63 0.53 4.49
N LEU A 62 6.38 -0.10 3.60
CA LEU A 62 6.10 -0.02 2.16
C LEU A 62 5.38 -1.30 1.71
N GLY A 63 4.47 -1.17 0.75
CA GLY A 63 3.91 -2.28 -0.01
C GLY A 63 4.32 -2.12 -1.46
N VAL A 64 5.01 -3.11 -2.03
CA VAL A 64 5.32 -3.15 -3.46
C VAL A 64 4.60 -4.36 -4.06
N ALA A 65 3.83 -4.15 -5.12
CA ALA A 65 3.05 -5.19 -5.77
C ALA A 65 3.31 -5.22 -7.28
N ASP A 66 3.17 -6.40 -7.87
CA ASP A 66 3.40 -6.64 -9.30
C ASP A 66 2.20 -7.38 -9.89
N GLY A 67 1.46 -6.69 -10.75
CA GLY A 67 0.27 -7.21 -11.41
C GLY A 67 0.55 -8.27 -12.48
N ASN A 68 1.78 -8.38 -12.99
CA ASN A 68 2.15 -9.43 -13.94
C ASN A 68 2.36 -10.78 -13.23
N LEU A 69 2.91 -10.73 -12.01
CA LEU A 69 3.18 -11.91 -11.20
C LEU A 69 2.06 -12.25 -10.22
N GLY A 70 1.12 -11.32 -9.98
CA GLY A 70 0.06 -11.50 -8.99
C GLY A 70 0.59 -11.61 -7.56
N THR A 71 1.69 -10.91 -7.26
CA THR A 71 2.37 -10.98 -5.96
C THR A 71 2.64 -9.60 -5.39
N ALA A 72 2.87 -9.55 -4.08
CA ALA A 72 3.25 -8.33 -3.39
C ALA A 72 4.22 -8.63 -2.24
N ARG A 73 4.96 -7.61 -1.82
CA ARG A 73 5.84 -7.63 -0.65
C ARG A 73 5.54 -6.46 0.26
N MET A 74 5.44 -6.74 1.55
CA MET A 74 5.46 -5.73 2.59
C MET A 74 6.90 -5.54 3.02
N ILE A 75 7.32 -4.30 3.24
CA ILE A 75 8.70 -3.97 3.55
C ILE A 75 8.71 -3.16 4.84
N GLN A 76 9.40 -3.66 5.85
CA GLN A 76 9.82 -2.83 6.97
C GLN A 76 11.02 -2.00 6.49
N TYR A 77 10.87 -0.69 6.54
CA TYR A 77 11.81 0.26 5.95
C TYR A 77 12.24 1.26 7.02
N SER A 78 13.54 1.27 7.36
CA SER A 78 14.16 2.26 8.24
C SER A 78 15.59 2.57 7.81
N HIS A 79 16.25 3.53 8.46
CA HIS A 79 17.64 3.85 8.16
C HIS A 79 18.55 2.63 8.35
N SER A 80 18.44 1.97 9.51
CA SER A 80 19.31 0.86 9.89
C SER A 80 18.77 -0.52 9.51
N LYS A 81 17.52 -0.64 9.05
CA LYS A 81 16.90 -1.92 8.76
C LYS A 81 16.06 -1.92 7.49
N VAL A 82 16.10 -3.06 6.80
CA VAL A 82 15.17 -3.39 5.73
C VAL A 82 14.85 -4.87 5.82
N ASN A 83 13.57 -5.21 5.88
CA ASN A 83 13.10 -6.59 5.83
C ASN A 83 11.97 -6.72 4.82
N PHE A 84 11.94 -7.84 4.11
CA PHE A 84 10.97 -8.14 3.07
C PHE A 84 10.05 -9.25 3.53
N PHE A 85 8.75 -9.00 3.44
CA PHE A 85 7.73 -9.92 3.89
C PHE A 85 6.76 -10.33 2.80
N ASP A 86 6.38 -11.59 2.83
CA ASP A 86 5.29 -12.19 2.07
C ASP A 86 4.21 -12.72 3.04
N ASP A 87 3.23 -13.46 2.51
CA ASP A 87 2.14 -14.05 3.28
C ASP A 87 2.62 -15.13 4.27
N GLN A 88 3.79 -15.74 4.04
CA GLN A 88 4.33 -16.82 4.86
C GLN A 88 5.14 -16.31 6.04
N ASN A 89 5.76 -15.13 5.92
CA ASN A 89 6.63 -14.57 6.96
C ASN A 89 6.18 -13.19 7.50
N LEU A 90 5.00 -12.69 7.10
CA LEU A 90 4.45 -11.39 7.52
C LEU A 90 4.62 -11.14 9.02
N GLN A 91 5.04 -9.92 9.34
CA GLN A 91 5.25 -9.41 10.69
C GLN A 91 4.48 -8.10 10.90
N PRO A 92 4.14 -7.75 12.15
CA PRO A 92 4.29 -8.57 13.35
C PRO A 92 3.29 -9.74 13.35
N LEU A 93 3.71 -10.95 13.74
CA LEU A 93 2.78 -12.08 13.88
C LEU A 93 2.12 -12.04 15.26
N ALA A 94 0.81 -11.82 15.31
CA ALA A 94 0.03 -11.80 16.55
C ALA A 94 -1.44 -12.16 16.31
N ASP A 95 -2.21 -12.41 17.37
CA ASP A 95 -3.66 -12.71 17.26
C ASP A 95 -4.47 -11.58 16.61
N TRP A 96 -3.99 -10.34 16.71
CA TRP A 96 -4.58 -9.16 16.09
C TRP A 96 -4.01 -8.86 14.69
N HIS A 97 -2.98 -9.59 14.26
CA HIS A 97 -2.37 -9.49 12.94
C HIS A 97 -1.89 -10.87 12.44
N PRO A 98 -2.82 -11.82 12.23
CA PRO A 98 -2.47 -13.14 11.74
C PRO A 98 -2.21 -13.13 10.22
N ARG A 99 -1.43 -14.09 9.75
CA ARG A 99 -1.15 -14.26 8.31
C ARG A 99 -2.40 -14.73 7.56
N ILE A 100 -2.59 -14.19 6.36
CA ILE A 100 -3.62 -14.61 5.42
C ILE A 100 -2.91 -15.20 4.20
N PRO A 101 -3.17 -16.44 3.78
CA PRO A 101 -2.50 -17.02 2.62
C PRO A 101 -2.71 -16.16 1.36
N ASN A 102 -1.65 -15.94 0.57
CA ASN A 102 -1.65 -15.10 -0.63
C ASN A 102 -2.04 -13.62 -0.40
N ALA A 103 -1.95 -13.11 0.83
CA ALA A 103 -2.22 -11.71 1.11
C ALA A 103 -1.24 -11.14 2.14
N ILE A 104 -0.79 -9.92 1.87
CA ILE A 104 -0.10 -9.06 2.82
C ILE A 104 -0.98 -7.85 3.11
N TYR A 105 -0.90 -7.33 4.32
CA TYR A 105 -1.65 -6.17 4.73
C TYR A 105 -0.96 -5.45 5.88
N SER A 106 -1.25 -4.16 6.03
CA SER A 106 -0.88 -3.39 7.22
C SER A 106 -1.87 -2.25 7.41
N GLY A 107 -2.39 -2.12 8.62
CA GLY A 107 -3.37 -1.14 9.02
C GLY A 107 -2.74 -0.03 9.88
N MET A 108 -2.64 1.16 9.30
CA MET A 108 -2.30 2.44 9.95
C MET A 108 -0.90 2.58 10.56
N ASP A 109 -0.35 1.56 11.23
CA ASP A 109 0.97 1.60 11.88
C ASP A 109 1.50 0.17 12.15
N TRP A 110 2.77 0.04 12.54
CA TRP A 110 3.40 -1.23 12.91
C TRP A 110 2.72 -1.87 14.13
N LEU A 111 2.63 -1.13 15.24
CA LEU A 111 1.90 -1.56 16.44
C LEU A 111 0.54 -0.87 16.55
N CYS A 112 -0.42 -1.28 15.72
CA CYS A 112 -1.80 -0.79 15.82
C CYS A 112 -2.84 -1.91 15.91
N PRO A 113 -2.90 -2.68 17.03
CA PRO A 113 -3.74 -3.89 17.12
C PRO A 113 -5.19 -3.69 16.67
N SER A 114 -5.83 -2.59 17.09
CA SER A 114 -7.24 -2.33 16.77
C SER A 114 -7.50 -2.05 15.28
N ARG A 115 -6.53 -1.47 14.56
CA ARG A 115 -6.65 -1.16 13.11
C ARG A 115 -6.24 -2.37 12.28
N GLN A 116 -5.14 -3.01 12.66
CA GLN A 116 -4.66 -4.24 12.07
C GLN A 116 -5.73 -5.34 12.11
N PHE A 117 -6.37 -5.54 13.27
CA PHE A 117 -7.41 -6.55 13.42
C PHE A 117 -8.66 -6.23 12.57
N LYS A 118 -9.08 -4.96 12.51
CA LYS A 118 -10.22 -4.56 11.65
C LYS A 118 -9.92 -4.80 10.18
N LEU A 119 -8.69 -4.52 9.73
CA LEU A 119 -8.29 -4.76 8.35
C LEU A 119 -8.21 -6.26 8.05
N TYR A 120 -7.63 -7.05 8.96
CA TYR A 120 -7.64 -8.51 8.88
C TYR A 120 -9.06 -9.06 8.72
N THR A 121 -9.99 -8.65 9.58
CA THR A 121 -11.39 -9.12 9.53
C THR A 121 -12.02 -8.78 8.19
N ALA A 122 -11.87 -7.53 7.72
CA ALA A 122 -12.45 -7.10 6.46
C ALA A 122 -11.88 -7.84 5.25
N ILE A 123 -10.57 -8.10 5.22
CA ILE A 123 -9.94 -8.90 4.15
C ILE A 123 -10.42 -10.35 4.22
N THR A 124 -10.48 -10.94 5.41
CA THR A 124 -10.85 -12.34 5.61
C THR A 124 -12.31 -12.62 5.24
N GLU A 125 -13.22 -11.70 5.57
CA GLU A 125 -14.63 -11.79 5.17
C GLU A 125 -14.81 -11.74 3.63
N GLN A 126 -13.87 -11.13 2.92
CA GLN A 126 -13.87 -11.04 1.45
C GLN A 126 -12.86 -12.02 0.81
N TYR A 127 -12.27 -12.94 1.57
CA TYR A 127 -11.17 -13.78 1.09
C TYR A 127 -11.61 -14.67 -0.09
N GLY A 128 -10.81 -14.67 -1.15
CA GLY A 128 -11.11 -15.36 -2.41
C GLY A 128 -12.17 -14.68 -3.30
N GLN A 129 -12.72 -13.54 -2.87
CA GLN A 129 -13.75 -12.76 -3.59
C GLN A 129 -13.45 -11.25 -3.59
N ILE A 130 -12.18 -10.87 -3.41
CA ILE A 130 -11.75 -9.47 -3.43
C ILE A 130 -11.79 -8.97 -4.88
N THR A 131 -12.59 -7.92 -5.10
CA THR A 131 -12.66 -7.15 -6.34
C THR A 131 -12.43 -5.68 -5.99
N PRO A 132 -12.24 -4.78 -6.98
CA PRO A 132 -12.20 -3.35 -6.69
C PRO A 132 -13.46 -2.85 -5.96
N GLU A 133 -14.64 -3.34 -6.34
CA GLU A 133 -15.91 -2.94 -5.72
C GLU A 133 -16.03 -3.42 -4.28
N SER A 134 -15.66 -4.67 -3.97
CA SER A 134 -15.68 -5.17 -2.60
C SER A 134 -14.58 -4.53 -1.76
N SER A 135 -13.42 -4.21 -2.34
CA SER A 135 -12.37 -3.44 -1.69
C SER A 135 -12.88 -2.05 -1.26
N ILE A 136 -13.52 -1.33 -2.18
CA ILE A 136 -14.07 0.01 -1.90
C ILE A 136 -15.15 -0.04 -0.82
N LYS A 137 -16.14 -0.94 -0.98
CA LYS A 137 -17.34 -0.95 -0.14
C LYS A 137 -17.17 -1.67 1.19
N ASN A 138 -16.45 -2.79 1.19
CA ASN A 138 -16.41 -3.72 2.31
C ASN A 138 -15.07 -3.70 3.05
N ILE A 139 -13.98 -3.20 2.43
CA ILE A 139 -12.67 -3.11 3.08
C ILE A 139 -12.36 -1.67 3.48
N THR A 140 -12.08 -0.77 2.53
CA THR A 140 -11.63 0.59 2.83
C THR A 140 -12.66 1.39 3.61
N ALA A 141 -13.94 1.27 3.25
CA ALA A 141 -15.02 1.95 3.96
C ALA A 141 -15.29 1.36 5.36
N TYR A 142 -15.07 0.04 5.55
CA TYR A 142 -15.22 -0.62 6.84
C TYR A 142 -14.13 -0.19 7.84
N VAL A 143 -12.86 -0.22 7.40
CA VAL A 143 -11.73 0.19 8.25
C VAL A 143 -11.63 1.70 8.41
N LYS A 144 -12.39 2.47 7.61
CA LYS A 144 -12.41 3.94 7.57
C LYS A 144 -11.01 4.50 7.31
N THR A 145 -10.38 4.00 6.23
CA THR A 145 -9.06 4.49 5.77
C THR A 145 -9.24 5.38 4.55
N GLY A 146 -8.38 6.40 4.45
CA GLY A 146 -8.42 7.44 3.43
C GLY A 146 -9.55 8.44 3.66
N ASP A 147 -9.36 9.28 4.68
CA ASP A 147 -10.28 10.40 4.95
C ASP A 147 -10.16 11.48 3.87
N LEU A 148 -8.93 11.83 3.49
CA LEU A 148 -8.62 12.87 2.50
C LEU A 148 -8.62 12.33 1.07
N HIS A 149 -8.00 11.17 0.86
CA HIS A 149 -7.82 10.53 -0.44
C HIS A 149 -7.79 9.01 -0.26
N VAL A 150 -8.41 8.27 -1.17
CA VAL A 150 -8.35 6.80 -1.23
C VAL A 150 -7.98 6.40 -2.65
N GLY A 151 -7.03 5.47 -2.77
CA GLY A 151 -6.74 4.75 -4.01
C GLY A 151 -6.96 3.25 -3.81
N VAL A 152 -7.62 2.62 -4.77
CA VAL A 152 -7.68 1.16 -4.93
C VAL A 152 -7.13 0.83 -6.31
N TYR A 153 -6.12 -0.02 -6.35
CA TYR A 153 -5.40 -0.35 -7.58
C TYR A 153 -5.64 -1.81 -7.94
N ASP A 154 -6.20 -2.04 -9.12
CA ASP A 154 -6.20 -3.34 -9.78
C ASP A 154 -5.01 -3.37 -10.74
N LEU A 155 -3.91 -3.98 -10.30
CA LEU A 155 -2.68 -4.02 -11.09
C LEU A 155 -2.77 -5.03 -12.24
N THR A 156 -3.60 -6.06 -12.12
CA THR A 156 -3.79 -7.10 -13.15
C THR A 156 -4.49 -6.51 -14.37
N ASP A 157 -5.56 -5.75 -14.14
CA ASP A 157 -6.30 -5.06 -15.20
C ASP A 157 -5.73 -3.66 -15.52
N ASN A 158 -4.77 -3.20 -14.72
CA ASN A 158 -4.13 -1.89 -14.84
C ASN A 158 -5.16 -0.73 -14.74
N VAL A 159 -6.00 -0.81 -13.72
CA VAL A 159 -7.07 0.15 -13.42
C VAL A 159 -6.85 0.74 -12.03
N MET A 160 -7.01 2.05 -11.90
CA MET A 160 -7.06 2.71 -10.60
C MET A 160 -8.46 3.27 -10.32
N TYR A 161 -8.87 3.17 -9.08
CA TYR A 161 -10.09 3.77 -8.56
C TYR A 161 -9.69 4.76 -7.48
N VAL A 162 -10.09 6.02 -7.63
CA VAL A 162 -9.72 7.07 -6.68
C VAL A 162 -10.91 7.89 -6.21
N ALA A 163 -10.89 8.28 -4.95
CA ALA A 163 -11.83 9.23 -4.38
C ALA A 163 -11.08 10.30 -3.56
N ASN A 164 -11.65 11.50 -3.54
CA ASN A 164 -11.18 12.61 -2.72
C ASN A 164 -12.25 13.00 -1.71
N ALA A 165 -11.80 13.54 -0.58
CA ALA A 165 -12.67 14.21 0.38
C ALA A 165 -13.44 15.33 -0.31
N ARG A 166 -14.61 15.64 0.25
CA ARG A 166 -15.45 16.71 -0.27
C ARG A 166 -14.76 18.06 -0.15
N GLY A 167 -14.71 18.79 -1.25
CA GLY A 167 -14.27 20.19 -1.25
C GLY A 167 -15.22 21.11 -0.48
N THR A 168 -14.76 22.30 -0.08
CA THR A 168 -15.55 23.25 0.73
C THR A 168 -16.92 23.60 0.11
N ASN A 169 -17.00 23.68 -1.22
CA ASN A 169 -18.21 24.08 -1.95
C ASN A 169 -18.95 22.89 -2.60
N GLU A 170 -18.64 21.66 -2.20
CA GLU A 170 -19.27 20.45 -2.73
C GLU A 170 -20.29 19.86 -1.76
N GLN A 171 -21.18 19.01 -2.26
CA GLN A 171 -22.18 18.28 -1.46
C GLN A 171 -21.78 16.81 -1.23
N GLY A 172 -22.45 16.16 -0.29
CA GLY A 172 -22.27 14.74 0.04
C GLY A 172 -21.40 14.47 1.28
N PRO A 173 -20.98 13.21 1.49
CA PRO A 173 -20.13 12.80 2.62
C PRO A 173 -18.82 13.57 2.65
N LEU A 174 -18.24 13.78 3.84
CA LEU A 174 -16.96 14.48 3.97
C LEU A 174 -15.78 13.60 3.52
N GLU A 175 -15.73 12.37 4.04
CA GLU A 175 -14.58 11.48 3.93
C GLU A 175 -14.52 10.75 2.58
N ALA A 176 -13.32 10.63 2.00
CA ALA A 176 -13.11 10.06 0.66
C ALA A 176 -13.60 8.61 0.54
N TYR A 177 -13.43 7.79 1.58
CA TYR A 177 -13.91 6.40 1.58
C TYR A 177 -15.44 6.25 1.51
N LYS A 178 -16.22 7.33 1.72
CA LYS A 178 -17.68 7.35 1.54
C LYS A 178 -18.10 8.02 0.22
N ARG A 179 -17.14 8.54 -0.54
CA ARG A 179 -17.39 9.31 -1.77
C ARG A 179 -17.45 8.39 -2.98
N GLN A 180 -17.95 8.92 -4.08
CA GLN A 180 -17.92 8.23 -5.36
C GLN A 180 -16.48 8.13 -5.87
N PHE A 181 -16.10 6.93 -6.29
CA PHE A 181 -14.79 6.68 -6.90
C PHE A 181 -14.84 6.98 -8.39
N VAL A 182 -13.78 7.60 -8.89
CA VAL A 182 -13.49 7.74 -10.32
C VAL A 182 -12.62 6.55 -10.73
N LYS A 183 -13.07 5.82 -11.74
CA LYS A 183 -12.29 4.77 -12.40
C LYS A 183 -11.42 5.39 -13.50
N VAL A 184 -10.15 5.04 -13.52
CA VAL A 184 -9.19 5.44 -14.56
C VAL A 184 -8.55 4.18 -15.12
N ASP A 185 -8.68 3.97 -16.43
CA ASP A 185 -8.02 2.88 -17.15
C ASP A 185 -6.63 3.34 -17.58
N LEU A 186 -5.60 2.77 -16.96
CA LEU A 186 -4.23 3.22 -17.17
C LEU A 186 -3.58 2.59 -18.41
N ASN A 187 -4.18 1.55 -19.00
CA ASN A 187 -3.76 1.11 -20.32
C ASN A 187 -3.97 2.24 -21.34
N ILE A 188 -5.08 2.96 -21.21
CA ILE A 188 -5.37 4.13 -22.04
C ILE A 188 -4.43 5.29 -21.68
N GLU A 189 -4.31 5.62 -20.39
CA GLU A 189 -3.54 6.80 -19.97
C GLU A 189 -2.05 6.68 -20.26
N PHE A 190 -1.43 5.52 -20.09
CA PHE A 190 -0.02 5.32 -20.41
C PHE A 190 0.26 5.27 -21.92
N ALA A 191 -0.72 4.91 -22.74
CA ALA A 191 -0.59 4.92 -24.20
C ALA A 191 -0.77 6.31 -24.82
N ARG A 192 -1.27 7.31 -24.07
CA ARG A 192 -1.44 8.68 -24.57
C ARG A 192 -0.08 9.31 -24.85
N GLN A 193 0.16 9.67 -26.11
CA GLN A 193 1.28 10.54 -26.48
C GLN A 193 1.06 11.93 -25.86
N ARG A 194 2.12 12.48 -25.25
CA ARG A 194 2.12 13.84 -24.69
C ARG A 194 2.51 14.86 -25.73
#